data_AF-A0A2T4T9T3-F1
#
_entry.id   AF-A0A2T4T9T3-F1
#
_cell.length_a   1.000
_cell.length_b   1.000
_cell.length_c   1.000
_cell.angle_alpha   90.00
_cell.angle_beta   90.00
_cell.angle_gamma   90.00
#
_symmetry.space_group_name_H-M   'P 1'
#
loop_
_entity.id
_entity.type
_entity.pdbx_description
1 polymer ?
#
loop_
_entity_poly.entity_id
_entity_poly.type
_entity_poly.pdbx_seq_one_letter_code
_entity_poly.pdbx_strand_id
1 'polypeptide(L)'
;MKKKFGYLLAVVLLGAVSISTATTTYAYAGGGWKRNNVGWWWEDSNRSYPRSQWRLINHKWYYFHSSGYMAHDQWIGGKYYVGEDGDMYVNRVTPDGYMVDGSGKWIPNYYDKNLHKVFSTVELDASRALMKDKGEYYECVVDVDGADDESDMGNDYKSIVRLSKSAKVDWDAMNGKGPKTISLSEYMKGRDFFRISNPKLDKRGYIIRFGDYFAS
;
A
#
# COMPACT_ATOMS: atom_id res chain seq x y z
N MET A 1 -36.29 -10.97 1.29
CA MET A 1 -35.25 -11.41 2.25
C MET A 1 -34.18 -12.18 1.49
N LYS A 2 -33.09 -11.52 1.08
CA LYS A 2 -31.97 -12.17 0.40
C LYS A 2 -30.86 -12.38 1.43
N LYS A 3 -30.47 -13.65 1.63
CA LYS A 3 -29.47 -14.08 2.60
C LYS A 3 -28.09 -13.58 2.14
N LYS A 4 -27.38 -12.81 2.97
CA LYS A 4 -25.99 -12.42 2.75
C LYS A 4 -25.11 -13.65 3.02
N PHE A 5 -24.50 -14.21 1.97
CA PHE A 5 -23.41 -15.19 2.11
C PHE A 5 -22.17 -14.40 2.54
N GLY A 6 -21.73 -14.60 3.79
CA GLY A 6 -20.42 -14.14 4.22
C GLY A 6 -19.34 -14.87 3.42
N TYR A 7 -18.44 -14.12 2.80
CA TYR A 7 -17.24 -14.68 2.22
C TYR A 7 -16.33 -15.17 3.36
N LEU A 8 -16.48 -16.46 3.69
CA LEU A 8 -15.44 -17.20 4.40
C LEU A 8 -14.18 -17.19 3.51
N LEU A 9 -13.09 -16.62 4.04
CA LEU A 9 -11.74 -16.84 3.52
C LEU A 9 -11.42 -18.33 3.59
N ALA A 10 -11.59 -19.02 2.47
CA ALA A 10 -11.07 -20.37 2.27
C ALA A 10 -9.54 -20.27 2.13
N VAL A 11 -8.83 -20.53 3.23
CA VAL A 11 -7.39 -20.78 3.21
C VAL A 11 -7.19 -22.15 2.56
N VAL A 12 -6.91 -22.17 1.26
CA VAL A 12 -6.44 -23.38 0.58
C VAL A 12 -4.93 -23.45 0.78
N LEU A 13 -4.51 -24.26 1.75
CA LEU A 13 -3.18 -24.84 1.83
C LEU A 13 -2.91 -25.65 0.57
N LEU A 14 -1.79 -25.39 -0.14
CA LEU A 14 -0.98 -26.40 -0.83
C LEU A 14 0.29 -25.75 -1.41
N GLY A 15 1.43 -26.23 -0.95
CA GLY A 15 2.76 -25.83 -1.40
C GLY A 15 3.79 -26.15 -0.33
N ALA A 16 4.15 -27.43 -0.21
CA ALA A 16 5.12 -27.92 0.76
C ALA A 16 6.45 -27.16 0.63
N VAL A 17 6.74 -26.30 1.61
CA VAL A 17 8.09 -25.82 1.85
C VAL A 17 8.70 -26.76 2.87
N SER A 18 9.85 -27.32 2.55
CA SER A 18 10.68 -28.09 3.45
C SER A 18 10.97 -27.25 4.70
N ILE A 19 10.21 -27.49 5.78
CA ILE A 19 10.48 -26.89 7.08
C ILE A 19 11.69 -27.65 7.62
N SER A 20 12.87 -27.09 7.42
CA SER A 20 13.98 -27.34 8.34
C SER A 20 13.47 -26.99 9.73
N THR A 21 13.52 -27.95 10.65
CA THR A 21 12.97 -27.83 12.01
C THR A 21 13.77 -26.81 12.81
N ALA A 22 13.51 -25.53 12.57
CA ALA A 22 13.80 -24.48 13.52
C ALA A 22 12.71 -24.60 14.59
N THR A 23 13.11 -25.03 15.78
CA THR A 23 12.28 -24.99 17.00
C THR A 23 11.55 -23.65 17.07
N THR A 24 10.24 -23.66 16.87
CA THR A 24 9.36 -22.52 17.09
C THR A 24 9.40 -22.20 18.58
N THR A 25 10.28 -21.29 18.98
CA THR A 25 10.20 -20.69 20.31
C THR A 25 9.02 -19.73 20.30
N TYR A 26 7.84 -20.26 20.66
CA TYR A 26 6.73 -19.42 21.08
C TYR A 26 7.26 -18.43 22.13
N ALA A 27 6.82 -17.17 22.04
CA ALA A 27 7.14 -16.20 23.08
C ALA A 27 6.77 -16.80 24.44
N TYR A 28 7.67 -16.70 25.43
CA TYR A 28 7.31 -17.01 26.79
C TYR A 28 6.06 -16.18 27.14
N ALA A 29 5.04 -16.82 27.72
CA ALA A 29 3.89 -16.10 28.22
C ALA A 29 4.39 -15.06 29.23
N GLY A 30 4.12 -13.77 28.95
CA GLY A 30 4.59 -12.66 29.74
C GLY A 30 5.90 -12.07 29.22
N GLY A 31 5.82 -10.77 28.90
CA GLY A 31 6.90 -9.87 28.53
C GLY A 31 6.31 -8.47 28.38
N GLY A 32 7.15 -7.47 28.17
CA GLY A 32 6.68 -6.09 28.02
C GLY A 32 7.60 -5.25 27.15
N TRP A 33 6.99 -4.30 26.46
CA TRP A 33 7.72 -3.23 25.79
C TRP A 33 8.42 -2.36 26.83
N LYS A 34 9.69 -2.09 26.57
CA LYS A 34 10.53 -1.19 27.34
C LYS A 34 11.09 -0.12 26.40
N ARG A 35 11.43 1.04 26.94
CA ARG A 35 11.96 2.16 26.18
C ARG A 35 13.03 2.90 26.98
N ASN A 36 14.05 3.37 26.29
CA ASN A 36 15.01 4.35 26.79
C ASN A 36 15.24 5.44 25.72
N ASN A 37 16.30 6.23 25.87
CA ASN A 37 16.67 7.29 24.93
C ASN A 37 17.20 6.78 23.57
N VAL A 38 17.50 5.49 23.45
CA VAL A 38 17.97 4.87 22.20
C VAL A 38 16.81 4.30 21.40
N GLY A 39 15.86 3.64 22.07
CA GLY A 39 14.70 3.08 21.39
C GLY A 39 13.89 2.12 22.25
N TRP A 40 13.01 1.39 21.56
CA TRP A 40 12.15 0.36 22.15
C TRP A 40 12.82 -1.00 22.09
N TRP A 41 12.60 -1.85 23.10
CA TRP A 41 12.89 -3.28 23.03
C TRP A 41 11.78 -4.09 23.71
N TRP A 42 11.70 -5.37 23.39
CA TRP A 42 10.82 -6.30 24.10
C TRP A 42 11.62 -7.06 25.17
N GLU A 43 11.16 -7.04 26.42
CA GLU A 43 11.74 -7.82 27.50
C GLU A 43 10.78 -8.97 27.87
N ASP A 44 11.22 -10.21 27.68
CA ASP A 44 10.48 -11.39 28.13
C ASP A 44 10.47 -11.46 29.67
N SER A 45 9.53 -12.22 30.24
CA SER A 45 9.38 -12.38 31.71
C SER A 45 10.65 -12.89 32.43
N ASN A 46 11.48 -13.64 31.73
CA ASN A 46 12.79 -14.11 32.21
C ASN A 46 13.92 -13.08 32.07
N ARG A 47 13.59 -11.82 31.72
CA ARG A 47 14.50 -10.70 31.45
C ARG A 47 15.40 -10.88 30.21
N SER A 48 15.14 -11.89 29.38
CA SER A 48 15.77 -11.98 28.06
C SER A 48 15.07 -11.07 27.05
N TYR A 49 15.74 -10.78 25.94
CA TYR A 49 15.21 -9.92 24.89
C TYR A 49 15.68 -10.39 23.50
N PRO A 50 14.86 -10.19 22.44
CA PRO A 50 15.21 -10.63 21.10
C PRO A 50 16.33 -9.79 20.50
N ARG A 51 17.21 -10.43 19.70
CA ARG A 51 18.32 -9.79 18.99
C ARG A 51 18.48 -10.42 17.61
N SER A 52 18.67 -9.60 16.58
CA SER A 52 18.84 -10.05 15.18
C SER A 52 17.75 -11.01 14.70
N GLN A 53 16.50 -10.79 15.10
CA GLN A 53 15.41 -11.71 14.76
C GLN A 53 14.05 -11.02 14.71
N TRP A 54 13.13 -11.66 13.98
CA TRP A 54 11.71 -11.35 14.02
C TRP A 54 11.06 -11.93 15.26
N ARG A 55 10.08 -11.23 15.82
CA ARG A 55 9.25 -11.67 16.94
C ARG A 55 7.80 -11.31 16.69
N LEU A 56 6.91 -12.27 16.91
CA LEU A 56 5.47 -12.05 16.91
C LEU A 56 5.04 -11.63 18.33
N ILE A 57 4.50 -10.43 18.45
CA ILE A 57 4.04 -9.82 19.72
C ILE A 57 2.64 -9.28 19.47
N ASN A 58 1.65 -9.70 20.26
CA ASN A 58 0.25 -9.26 20.11
C ASN A 58 -0.26 -9.31 18.66
N HIS A 59 -0.02 -10.44 17.98
CA HIS A 59 -0.38 -10.69 16.58
C HIS A 59 0.29 -9.80 15.52
N LYS A 60 1.28 -8.99 15.90
CA LYS A 60 2.08 -8.18 14.98
C LYS A 60 3.53 -8.63 14.96
N TRP A 61 4.16 -8.59 13.79
CA TRP A 61 5.57 -8.94 13.63
C TRP A 61 6.46 -7.72 13.80
N TYR A 62 7.52 -7.86 14.60
CA TYR A 62 8.53 -6.83 14.85
C TYR A 62 9.92 -7.41 14.58
N TYR A 63 10.83 -6.60 14.05
CA TYR A 63 12.22 -7.00 13.90
C TYR A 63 13.10 -6.29 14.94
N PHE A 64 14.02 -7.04 15.54
CA PHE A 64 14.98 -6.51 16.51
C PHE A 64 16.39 -6.58 15.94
N HIS A 65 17.10 -5.46 16.01
CA HIS A 65 18.50 -5.36 15.60
C HIS A 65 19.42 -6.21 16.49
N SER A 66 20.69 -6.32 16.12
CA SER A 66 21.69 -7.06 16.92
C SER A 66 21.90 -6.46 18.32
N SER A 67 21.58 -5.19 18.51
CA SER A 67 21.57 -4.50 19.81
C SER A 67 20.37 -4.88 20.69
N GLY A 68 19.32 -5.45 20.10
CA GLY A 68 18.06 -5.76 20.77
C GLY A 68 17.01 -4.66 20.69
N TYR A 69 17.32 -3.52 20.06
CA TYR A 69 16.33 -2.47 19.80
C TYR A 69 15.47 -2.80 18.58
N MET A 70 14.19 -2.46 18.68
CA MET A 70 13.18 -2.61 17.64
C MET A 70 13.53 -1.74 16.43
N ALA A 71 13.44 -2.32 15.25
CA ALA A 71 13.48 -1.57 14.00
C ALA A 71 12.14 -0.87 13.75
N HIS A 72 12.18 0.34 13.22
CA HIS A 72 11.02 1.09 12.75
C HIS A 72 11.41 1.92 11.51
N ASP A 73 10.42 2.33 10.72
CA ASP A 73 10.53 3.16 9.51
C ASP A 73 11.57 2.71 8.48
N GLN A 74 11.74 1.39 8.29
CA GLN A 74 12.82 0.89 7.45
C GLN A 74 12.54 -0.47 6.81
N TRP A 75 13.31 -0.75 5.75
CA TRP A 75 13.37 -2.07 5.12
C TRP A 75 14.25 -3.04 5.91
N ILE A 76 13.76 -4.25 6.12
CA ILE A 76 14.47 -5.37 6.73
C ILE A 76 14.82 -6.39 5.64
N GLY A 77 16.12 -6.59 5.43
CA GLY A 77 16.64 -7.54 4.45
C GLY A 77 16.21 -7.29 3.01
N GLY A 78 15.81 -6.05 2.66
CA GLY A 78 15.33 -5.67 1.34
C GLY A 78 14.02 -6.34 0.91
N LYS A 79 13.26 -6.90 1.86
CA LYS A 79 12.05 -7.71 1.57
C LYS A 79 10.83 -7.28 2.37
N TYR A 80 11.00 -6.82 3.60
CA TYR A 80 9.90 -6.47 4.50
C TYR A 80 10.07 -5.04 4.97
N TYR A 81 8.98 -4.31 5.17
CA TYR A 81 9.02 -2.96 5.72
C TYR A 81 8.37 -2.96 7.11
N VAL A 82 9.04 -2.33 8.08
CA VAL A 82 8.46 -2.05 9.41
C VAL A 82 8.12 -0.57 9.50
N GLY A 83 6.91 -0.26 9.98
CA GLY A 83 6.42 1.11 10.10
C GLY A 83 6.98 1.88 11.30
N GLU A 84 6.40 3.06 11.54
CA GLU A 84 6.76 3.95 12.65
C GLU A 84 6.60 3.28 14.02
N ASP A 85 5.52 2.52 14.20
CA ASP A 85 5.27 1.73 15.40
C ASP A 85 6.08 0.42 15.45
N GLY A 86 6.93 0.17 14.45
CA GLY A 86 7.80 -0.99 14.32
C GLY A 86 7.14 -2.29 13.87
N ASP A 87 5.82 -2.30 13.70
CA ASP A 87 5.13 -3.46 13.16
C ASP A 87 5.33 -3.60 11.65
N MET A 88 5.43 -4.85 11.20
CA MET A 88 5.60 -5.19 9.79
C MET A 88 4.35 -4.80 9.00
N TYR A 89 4.55 -4.03 7.93
CA TYR A 89 3.49 -3.72 6.99
C TYR A 89 3.07 -4.97 6.22
N VAL A 90 1.76 -5.14 6.03
CA VAL A 90 1.14 -6.21 5.24
C VAL A 90 0.03 -5.62 4.37
N ASN A 91 -0.15 -6.13 3.15
CA ASN A 91 -1.19 -5.72 2.20
C ASN A 91 -1.34 -4.19 2.02
N ARG A 92 -0.22 -3.46 1.92
CA ARG A 92 -0.26 -2.00 1.79
C ARG A 92 0.94 -1.43 1.05
N VAL A 93 0.80 -0.17 0.62
CA VAL A 93 1.89 0.61 0.04
C VAL A 93 2.76 1.19 1.15
N THR A 94 4.08 1.03 1.04
CA THR A 94 5.09 1.63 1.93
C THR A 94 5.24 3.13 1.65
N PRO A 95 5.77 3.93 2.60
CA PRO A 95 5.90 5.38 2.42
C PRO A 95 6.77 5.79 1.22
N ASP A 96 7.73 4.94 0.84
CA ASP A 96 8.61 5.10 -0.33
C ASP A 96 8.03 4.52 -1.63
N GLY A 97 6.76 4.11 -1.63
CA GLY A 97 5.98 3.77 -2.82
C GLY A 97 6.29 2.39 -3.38
N TYR A 98 6.24 1.36 -2.54
CA TYR A 98 6.29 -0.05 -2.93
C TYR A 98 5.15 -0.83 -2.26
N MET A 99 4.66 -1.88 -2.92
CA MET A 99 3.60 -2.73 -2.36
C MET A 99 4.18 -3.94 -1.65
N VAL A 100 3.67 -4.25 -0.46
CA VAL A 100 3.92 -5.52 0.24
C VAL A 100 2.66 -6.39 0.26
N ASP A 101 2.83 -7.71 0.16
CA ASP A 101 1.73 -8.68 0.17
C ASP A 101 1.22 -8.99 1.58
N GLY A 102 0.27 -9.93 1.70
CA GLY A 102 -0.31 -10.33 2.98
C GLY A 102 0.64 -11.06 3.93
N SER A 103 1.81 -11.48 3.44
CA SER A 103 2.91 -11.98 4.27
C SER A 103 3.93 -10.89 4.62
N GLY A 104 3.73 -9.66 4.15
CA GLY A 104 4.61 -8.51 4.33
C GLY A 104 5.77 -8.44 3.34
N LYS A 105 5.83 -9.36 2.38
CA LYS A 105 6.92 -9.41 1.41
C LYS A 105 6.68 -8.39 0.30
N TRP A 106 7.72 -7.65 -0.06
CA TRP A 106 7.71 -6.76 -1.22
C TRP A 106 7.32 -7.50 -2.50
N ILE A 107 6.43 -6.89 -3.27
CA ILE A 107 6.00 -7.34 -4.59
C ILE A 107 6.74 -6.55 -5.67
N PRO A 108 7.71 -7.16 -6.37
CA PRO A 108 8.43 -6.46 -7.45
C PRO A 108 7.49 -6.11 -8.60
N ASN A 109 7.64 -4.88 -9.13
CA ASN A 109 6.87 -4.38 -10.28
C ASN A 109 5.35 -4.41 -10.11
N TYR A 110 4.86 -4.30 -8.87
CA TYR A 110 3.43 -4.20 -8.60
C TYR A 110 2.80 -2.93 -9.19
N TYR A 111 1.62 -3.09 -9.76
CA TYR A 111 0.64 -2.03 -10.00
C TYR A 111 -0.74 -2.67 -10.15
N ASP A 112 -1.77 -1.90 -9.80
CA ASP A 112 -3.15 -2.32 -9.89
C ASP A 112 -3.68 -2.12 -11.31
N LYS A 113 -4.21 -3.22 -11.87
CA LYS A 113 -4.82 -3.27 -13.21
C LYS A 113 -6.33 -3.32 -13.17
N ASN A 114 -6.91 -3.49 -11.98
CA ASN A 114 -8.31 -3.86 -11.78
C ASN A 114 -8.97 -2.92 -10.76
N LEU A 115 -8.85 -1.61 -10.98
CA LEU A 115 -9.38 -0.58 -10.09
C LEU A 115 -10.90 -0.70 -9.85
N HIS A 116 -11.65 -1.16 -10.86
CA HIS A 116 -13.10 -1.39 -10.76
C HIS A 116 -13.50 -2.72 -10.09
N LYS A 117 -12.55 -3.46 -9.49
CA LYS A 117 -12.87 -4.71 -8.81
C LYS A 117 -13.75 -4.48 -7.58
N VAL A 118 -13.52 -3.37 -6.90
CA VAL A 118 -14.20 -3.03 -5.63
C VAL A 118 -15.25 -1.96 -5.85
N PHE A 119 -14.97 -0.97 -6.71
CA PHE A 119 -15.83 0.21 -6.89
C PHE A 119 -16.37 0.34 -8.30
N SER A 120 -17.65 0.70 -8.41
CA SER A 120 -18.30 0.99 -9.69
C SER A 120 -17.73 2.25 -10.35
N THR A 121 -17.41 3.28 -9.55
CA THR A 121 -16.66 4.48 -9.94
C THR A 121 -15.38 4.57 -9.11
N VAL A 122 -14.31 5.05 -9.73
CA VAL A 122 -13.01 5.19 -9.04
C VAL A 122 -12.51 6.62 -9.23
N GLU A 123 -12.17 7.23 -8.12
CA GLU A 123 -11.44 8.49 -8.01
C GLU A 123 -10.07 8.18 -7.41
N LEU A 124 -9.02 8.64 -8.07
CA LEU A 124 -7.66 8.50 -7.55
C LEU A 124 -7.04 9.86 -7.29
N ASP A 125 -6.42 10.02 -6.13
CA ASP A 125 -5.59 11.18 -5.86
C ASP A 125 -4.12 10.78 -5.94
N ALA A 126 -3.39 11.42 -6.86
CA ALA A 126 -1.98 11.18 -7.08
C ALA A 126 -1.14 12.37 -6.59
N SER A 127 -0.09 12.09 -5.82
CA SER A 127 0.94 13.07 -5.47
C SER A 127 2.16 12.95 -6.38
N ARG A 128 2.59 14.06 -6.96
CA ARG A 128 3.82 14.10 -7.78
C ARG A 128 5.08 13.77 -7.01
N ALA A 129 5.11 14.01 -5.69
CA ALA A 129 6.26 13.69 -4.86
C ALA A 129 6.58 12.18 -4.85
N LEU A 130 5.56 11.33 -5.06
CA LEU A 130 5.69 9.87 -5.08
C LEU A 130 5.62 9.27 -6.49
N MET A 131 5.57 10.10 -7.53
CA MET A 131 5.58 9.64 -8.91
C MET A 131 6.99 9.28 -9.37
N LYS A 132 7.12 8.10 -9.97
CA LYS A 132 8.39 7.60 -10.52
C LYS A 132 8.29 7.57 -12.04
N ASP A 133 9.19 8.28 -12.73
CA ASP A 133 9.30 8.23 -14.18
C ASP A 133 9.89 6.87 -14.62
N LYS A 134 9.19 6.17 -15.52
CA LYS A 134 9.57 4.86 -16.06
C LYS A 134 9.72 4.88 -17.59
N GLY A 135 9.99 6.03 -18.19
CA GLY A 135 10.07 6.21 -19.63
C GLY A 135 8.71 6.50 -20.24
N GLU A 136 7.98 5.47 -20.69
CA GLU A 136 6.69 5.62 -21.39
C GLU A 136 5.50 5.92 -20.45
N TYR A 137 5.70 5.80 -19.15
CA TYR A 137 4.66 5.94 -18.13
C TYR A 137 5.26 6.43 -16.81
N TYR A 138 4.39 6.88 -15.90
CA TYR A 138 4.70 7.11 -14.50
C TYR A 138 4.14 5.95 -13.66
N GLU A 139 4.89 5.51 -12.65
CA GLU A 139 4.32 4.78 -11.51
C GLU A 139 3.86 5.80 -10.47
N CYS A 140 2.58 5.77 -10.14
CA CYS A 140 1.95 6.70 -9.21
C CYS A 140 1.45 5.93 -8.00
N VAL A 141 1.88 6.32 -6.80
CA VAL A 141 1.13 5.99 -5.58
C VAL A 141 -0.14 6.83 -5.60
N VAL A 142 -1.27 6.16 -5.41
CA VAL A 142 -2.59 6.81 -5.41
C VAL A 142 -3.36 6.44 -4.16
N ASP A 143 -4.03 7.43 -3.60
CA ASP A 143 -5.19 7.20 -2.74
C ASP A 143 -6.36 6.82 -3.63
N VAL A 144 -7.07 5.76 -3.27
CA VAL A 144 -8.17 5.20 -4.07
C VAL A 144 -9.47 5.45 -3.30
N ASP A 145 -10.29 6.32 -3.85
CA ASP A 145 -11.65 6.62 -3.39
C ASP A 145 -12.66 6.10 -4.43
N GLY A 146 -13.86 5.71 -3.99
CA GLY A 146 -14.87 5.13 -4.87
C GLY A 146 -16.27 5.26 -4.28
N ALA A 147 -17.24 5.60 -5.12
CA ALA A 147 -18.62 5.75 -4.69
C ALA A 147 -19.34 4.39 -4.74
N ASP A 148 -19.28 3.64 -3.64
CA ASP A 148 -20.27 2.63 -3.26
C ASP A 148 -20.41 2.72 -1.72
N ASP A 149 -21.53 3.27 -1.25
CA ASP A 149 -21.84 3.67 0.15
C ASP A 149 -21.78 2.55 1.21
N GLU A 150 -21.19 1.39 0.91
CA GLU A 150 -20.99 0.27 1.84
C GLU A 150 -19.51 -0.01 2.17
N SER A 151 -18.54 0.72 1.60
CA SER A 151 -17.14 0.54 2.00
C SER A 151 -16.79 1.46 3.17
N ASP A 152 -16.78 0.90 4.38
CA ASP A 152 -16.02 1.42 5.54
C ASP A 152 -14.48 1.45 5.27
N MET A 153 -14.04 1.51 4.02
CA MET A 153 -12.64 1.70 3.63
C MET A 153 -12.30 3.18 3.79
N GLY A 154 -12.28 3.63 5.05
CA GLY A 154 -11.94 5.00 5.41
C GLY A 154 -10.62 5.39 4.77
N ASN A 155 -10.67 6.44 3.94
CA ASN A 155 -9.67 7.46 3.60
C ASN A 155 -8.17 7.08 3.36
N ASP A 156 -7.77 5.81 3.43
CA ASP A 156 -6.36 5.38 3.53
C ASP A 156 -6.01 4.21 2.58
N TYR A 157 -6.93 3.75 1.71
CA TYR A 157 -6.60 2.69 0.76
C TYR A 157 -5.68 3.24 -0.35
N LYS A 158 -4.39 2.96 -0.21
CA LYS A 158 -3.36 3.30 -1.19
C LYS A 158 -3.07 2.14 -2.13
N SER A 159 -2.86 2.45 -3.40
CA SER A 159 -2.38 1.51 -4.41
C SER A 159 -1.32 2.15 -5.30
N ILE A 160 -0.80 1.38 -6.28
CA ILE A 160 0.14 1.87 -7.28
C ILE A 160 -0.50 1.68 -8.64
N VAL A 161 -0.58 2.73 -9.45
CA VAL A 161 -1.09 2.66 -10.82
C VAL A 161 0.00 3.07 -11.81
N ARG A 162 -0.20 2.70 -13.08
CA ARG A 162 0.67 3.14 -14.17
C ARG A 162 -0.07 4.12 -15.05
N LEU A 163 0.41 5.36 -15.08
CA LEU A 163 -0.15 6.44 -15.86
C LEU A 163 0.67 6.64 -17.13
N SER A 164 0.08 6.38 -18.30
CA SER A 164 0.76 6.58 -19.58
C SER A 164 1.13 8.05 -19.77
N LYS A 165 2.35 8.34 -20.26
CA LYS A 165 2.73 9.72 -20.59
C LYS A 165 1.96 10.30 -21.77
N SER A 166 1.39 9.46 -22.61
CA SER A 166 0.51 9.86 -23.71
C SER A 166 -0.95 10.00 -23.29
N ALA A 167 -1.26 9.82 -22.00
CA ALA A 167 -2.63 9.89 -21.50
C ALA A 167 -3.28 11.24 -21.81
N LYS A 168 -4.60 11.17 -22.05
CA LYS A 168 -5.45 12.33 -22.29
C LYS A 168 -6.25 12.65 -21.04
N VAL A 169 -6.37 13.93 -20.72
CA VAL A 169 -7.12 14.40 -19.56
C VAL A 169 -8.31 15.19 -20.04
N ASP A 170 -9.49 14.73 -19.69
CA ASP A 170 -10.73 15.45 -19.89
C ASP A 170 -10.92 16.40 -18.71
N TRP A 171 -10.63 17.68 -18.93
CA TRP A 171 -10.48 18.66 -17.86
C TRP A 171 -11.38 19.87 -18.08
N ASP A 172 -12.10 20.27 -17.03
CA ASP A 172 -12.73 21.59 -16.95
C ASP A 172 -11.87 22.54 -16.12
N ALA A 173 -11.39 23.60 -16.77
CA ALA A 173 -10.59 24.64 -16.11
C ALA A 173 -11.43 25.60 -15.25
N MET A 174 -12.76 25.43 -15.20
CA MET A 174 -13.71 26.29 -14.49
C MET A 174 -13.64 27.77 -14.90
N ASN A 175 -13.23 28.04 -16.13
CA ASN A 175 -13.07 29.39 -16.67
C ASN A 175 -14.25 29.83 -17.57
N GLY A 176 -15.37 29.10 -17.51
CA GLY A 176 -16.56 29.35 -18.32
C GLY A 176 -16.45 28.93 -19.80
N LYS A 177 -15.33 28.33 -20.23
CA LYS A 177 -15.16 27.83 -21.61
C LYS A 177 -15.59 26.36 -21.79
N GLY A 178 -16.01 25.72 -20.70
CA GLY A 178 -16.37 24.31 -20.66
C GLY A 178 -15.17 23.36 -20.73
N PRO A 179 -15.43 22.05 -20.67
CA PRO A 179 -14.37 21.06 -20.61
C PRO A 179 -13.66 20.86 -21.94
N LYS A 180 -12.35 20.54 -21.86
CA LYS A 180 -11.49 20.22 -23.00
C LYS A 180 -10.66 18.98 -22.73
N THR A 181 -10.30 18.25 -23.78
CA THR A 181 -9.31 17.18 -23.68
C THR A 181 -7.90 17.76 -23.92
N ILE A 182 -7.00 17.59 -22.95
CA ILE A 182 -5.60 18.04 -23.03
C ILE A 182 -4.62 16.88 -22.84
N SER A 183 -3.32 17.12 -23.07
CA SER A 183 -2.29 16.14 -22.73
C SER A 183 -2.06 16.11 -21.22
N LEU A 184 -1.63 14.95 -20.71
CA LEU A 184 -1.16 14.82 -19.33
C LEU A 184 -0.07 15.85 -18.98
N SER A 185 0.88 16.06 -19.90
CA SER A 185 1.98 17.01 -19.71
C SER A 185 1.51 18.46 -19.57
N GLU A 186 0.43 18.86 -20.23
CA GLU A 186 -0.19 20.19 -20.03
C GLU A 186 -0.93 20.23 -18.70
N TYR A 187 -1.72 19.19 -18.41
CA TYR A 187 -2.53 19.10 -17.20
C TYR A 187 -1.68 19.19 -15.93
N MET A 188 -0.52 18.50 -15.89
CA MET A 188 0.37 18.48 -14.72
C MET A 188 1.18 19.76 -14.51
N LYS A 189 1.17 20.75 -15.42
CA LYS A 189 1.99 21.97 -15.26
C LYS A 189 1.59 22.74 -14.00
N GLY A 190 2.57 22.96 -13.11
CA GLY A 190 2.37 23.75 -11.87
C GLY A 190 1.48 23.08 -10.82
N ARG A 191 1.17 21.78 -10.96
CA ARG A 191 0.39 21.01 -9.97
C ARG A 191 1.30 20.06 -9.23
N ASP A 192 1.13 19.95 -7.92
CA ASP A 192 1.79 18.94 -7.07
C ASP A 192 0.89 17.72 -6.80
N PHE A 193 -0.42 17.91 -6.94
CA PHE A 193 -1.45 16.90 -6.78
C PHE A 193 -2.40 16.94 -7.96
N PHE A 194 -2.96 15.80 -8.32
CA PHE A 194 -4.00 15.74 -9.33
C PHE A 194 -4.92 14.55 -9.13
N ARG A 195 -6.16 14.77 -9.53
CA ARG A 195 -7.26 13.82 -9.45
C ARG A 195 -7.38 13.05 -10.76
N ILE A 196 -7.68 11.77 -10.65
CA ILE A 196 -7.92 10.86 -11.77
C ILE A 196 -9.29 10.23 -11.56
N SER A 197 -10.33 10.88 -12.08
CA SER A 197 -11.69 10.37 -12.01
C SER A 197 -11.99 9.50 -13.24
N ASN A 198 -12.69 8.38 -13.02
CA ASN A 198 -13.14 7.46 -14.08
C ASN A 198 -12.02 7.03 -15.06
N PRO A 199 -10.88 6.52 -14.58
CA PRO A 199 -9.75 6.15 -15.42
C PRO A 199 -10.14 5.10 -16.47
N LYS A 200 -9.69 5.30 -17.70
CA LYS A 200 -9.73 4.30 -18.77
C LYS A 200 -8.36 3.66 -18.91
N LEU A 201 -8.35 2.34 -18.84
CA LEU A 201 -7.17 1.51 -18.90
C LEU A 201 -6.99 0.91 -20.30
N ASP A 202 -5.75 0.78 -20.75
CA ASP A 202 -5.41 -0.06 -21.90
C ASP A 202 -5.36 -1.56 -21.54
N LYS A 203 -5.08 -2.42 -22.51
CA LYS A 203 -4.94 -3.88 -22.30
C LYS A 203 -3.83 -4.30 -21.33
N ARG A 204 -2.90 -3.39 -21.00
CA ARG A 204 -1.81 -3.62 -20.04
C ARG A 204 -2.23 -3.20 -18.63
N GLY A 205 -3.34 -2.47 -18.49
CA GLY A 205 -3.77 -1.84 -17.25
C GLY A 205 -3.18 -0.45 -17.03
N TYR A 206 -2.71 0.22 -18.08
CA TYR A 206 -2.16 1.58 -17.97
C TYR A 206 -3.28 2.58 -18.15
N ILE A 207 -3.34 3.59 -17.29
CA ILE A 207 -4.26 4.71 -17.43
C ILE A 207 -3.86 5.50 -18.67
N ILE A 208 -4.75 5.54 -19.66
CA ILE A 208 -4.57 6.25 -20.95
C ILE A 208 -5.52 7.42 -21.12
N ARG A 209 -6.58 7.49 -20.30
CA ARG A 209 -7.50 8.63 -20.27
C ARG A 209 -8.16 8.73 -18.90
N PHE A 210 -8.41 9.93 -18.42
CA PHE A 210 -9.18 10.16 -17.19
C PHE A 210 -9.81 11.55 -17.22
N GLY A 211 -10.80 11.74 -16.36
CA GLY A 211 -11.41 13.05 -16.11
C GLY A 211 -10.84 13.72 -14.87
N ASP A 212 -10.85 15.05 -14.87
CA ASP A 212 -10.80 15.87 -13.67
C ASP A 212 -12.03 16.77 -13.70
N TYR A 213 -13.13 16.20 -13.22
CA TYR A 213 -14.42 16.85 -13.10
C TYR A 213 -14.78 16.82 -11.62
N PHE A 214 -15.22 17.95 -11.08
CA PHE A 214 -16.05 17.87 -9.88
C PHE A 214 -17.28 17.07 -10.28
N ALA A 215 -17.51 15.93 -9.64
CA ALA A 215 -18.81 15.30 -9.68
C ALA A 215 -19.83 16.36 -9.25
N SER A 216 -20.60 16.88 -10.20
CA SER A 216 -21.74 17.75 -9.95
C SER A 216 -22.91 16.92 -9.48
#